data_AF-A0A7S0EGT0-F1
#
_entry.id   AF-A0A7S0EGT0-F1
#
_cell.length_a   1.000
_cell.length_b   1.000
_cell.length_c   1.000
_cell.angle_alpha   90.00
_cell.angle_beta   90.00
_cell.angle_gamma   90.00
#
_symmetry.space_group_name_H-M   'P 1'
#
loop_
_entity.id
_entity.type
_entity.pdbx_description
1 polymer ?
#
loop_
_entity_poly.entity_id
_entity_poly.type
_entity_poly.pdbx_seq_one_letter_code
_entity_poly.pdbx_strand_id
1 'polypeptide(L)'
;QLDPSCSAARSGVIQVHDEILKIDGELVEKQSLNLLKSRVLGRQGSFVNMTFRRLTDRGLFVFEVELMRGAAEFIEIVSQCKLMTKENKKLVAQIRELETTAESHRENMMTMLKDLQKFEEITAQYQTLQRRAEGENERLSTEVAQLRKLVSDNRERGGQELKQTEELEVRLQTQRVEMEGREAELKG
;
A
#
# COMPACT_ATOMS: atom_id res chain seq x y z
N GLN A 1 34.92 -23.81 -45.75
CA GLN A 1 34.30 -23.55 -44.42
C GLN A 1 33.62 -22.19 -44.48
N LEU A 2 32.47 -22.02 -43.82
CA LEU A 2 31.80 -20.72 -43.72
C LEU A 2 32.50 -19.85 -42.68
N ASP A 3 32.60 -18.54 -42.94
CA ASP A 3 33.09 -17.58 -41.96
C ASP A 3 32.09 -17.50 -40.78
N PRO A 4 32.48 -17.78 -39.53
CA PRO A 4 31.58 -17.77 -38.37
C PRO A 4 30.82 -16.46 -38.17
N SER A 5 31.38 -15.36 -38.65
CA SER A 5 30.85 -14.02 -38.45
C SER A 5 29.77 -13.62 -39.47
N CYS A 6 29.66 -14.34 -40.60
CA CYS A 6 28.69 -14.03 -41.66
C CYS A 6 27.29 -14.57 -41.38
N SER A 7 26.28 -14.01 -42.06
CA SER A 7 24.87 -14.42 -41.92
C SER A 7 24.64 -15.91 -42.18
N ALA A 8 25.33 -16.50 -43.16
CA ALA A 8 25.17 -17.90 -43.51
C ALA A 8 25.58 -18.83 -42.36
N ALA A 9 26.74 -18.57 -41.74
CA ALA A 9 27.20 -19.36 -40.59
C ALA A 9 26.31 -19.12 -39.36
N ARG A 10 25.94 -17.86 -39.09
CA ARG A 10 25.07 -17.50 -37.95
C ARG A 10 23.67 -18.11 -38.05
N SER A 11 23.19 -18.40 -39.26
CA SER A 11 21.91 -19.10 -39.43
C SER A 11 21.92 -20.50 -38.82
N GLY A 12 23.08 -21.18 -38.81
CA GLY A 12 23.23 -22.58 -38.42
C GLY A 12 22.54 -23.59 -39.35
N VAL A 13 21.77 -23.13 -40.34
CA VAL A 13 21.00 -23.98 -41.25
C VAL A 13 21.86 -24.43 -42.43
N ILE A 14 22.70 -23.54 -42.97
CA ILE A 14 23.51 -23.78 -44.16
C ILE A 14 24.80 -24.49 -43.78
N GLN A 15 25.16 -25.50 -44.56
CA GLN A 15 26.35 -26.32 -44.39
C GLN A 15 27.23 -26.28 -45.64
N VAL A 16 28.50 -26.62 -45.48
CA VAL A 16 29.39 -26.81 -46.62
C VAL A 16 28.85 -27.99 -47.45
N HIS A 17 28.92 -27.88 -48.78
CA HIS A 17 28.36 -28.82 -49.76
C HIS A 17 26.85 -28.70 -50.02
N ASP A 18 26.15 -27.75 -49.41
CA ASP A 18 24.82 -27.39 -49.87
C ASP A 18 24.89 -26.76 -51.27
N GLU A 19 23.96 -27.16 -52.13
CA GLU A 19 23.86 -26.68 -53.50
C GLU A 19 22.80 -25.57 -53.60
N ILE A 20 23.16 -24.42 -54.16
CA ILE A 20 22.23 -23.32 -54.36
C ILE A 20 21.36 -23.61 -55.59
N LEU A 21 20.05 -23.71 -55.39
CA LEU A 21 19.07 -23.90 -56.46
C LEU A 21 18.50 -22.56 -56.95
N LYS A 22 18.08 -21.70 -56.01
CA LYS A 22 17.43 -20.43 -56.34
C LYS A 22 17.96 -19.29 -55.49
N ILE A 23 17.94 -18.08 -56.05
CA ILE A 23 18.18 -16.82 -55.33
C ILE A 23 17.05 -15.86 -55.69
N ASP A 24 16.36 -15.34 -54.66
CA ASP A 24 15.23 -14.44 -54.77
C ASP A 24 14.14 -14.97 -55.74
N GLY A 25 13.90 -16.29 -55.69
CA GLY A 25 12.92 -17.00 -56.51
C GLY A 25 13.41 -17.44 -57.90
N GLU A 26 14.55 -16.95 -58.37
CA GLU A 26 15.10 -17.31 -59.68
C GLU A 26 16.03 -18.52 -59.62
N LEU A 27 15.89 -19.45 -60.58
CA LEU A 27 16.73 -20.63 -60.69
C LEU A 27 18.15 -20.23 -61.12
N VAL A 28 19.13 -20.56 -60.27
CA VAL A 28 20.56 -20.26 -60.51
C VAL A 28 21.42 -21.52 -60.68
N GLU A 29 20.80 -22.69 -60.69
CA GLU A 29 21.50 -23.96 -60.90
C GLU A 29 22.27 -23.94 -62.23
N LYS A 30 23.55 -24.36 -62.21
CA LYS A 30 24.47 -24.39 -63.37
C LYS A 30 24.76 -23.03 -64.01
N GLN A 31 24.36 -21.93 -63.39
CA GLN A 31 24.70 -20.59 -63.88
C GLN A 31 26.16 -20.21 -63.56
N SER A 32 26.66 -19.18 -64.24
CA SER A 32 28.03 -18.69 -64.01
C SER A 32 28.21 -18.13 -62.59
N LEU A 33 29.39 -18.33 -62.00
CA LEU A 33 29.72 -17.79 -60.67
C LEU A 33 29.59 -16.26 -60.58
N ASN A 34 29.82 -15.54 -61.68
CA ASN A 34 29.65 -14.09 -61.72
C ASN A 34 28.18 -13.69 -61.54
N LEU A 35 27.25 -14.44 -62.14
CA LEU A 35 25.81 -14.22 -61.94
C LEU A 35 25.41 -14.55 -60.50
N LEU A 36 25.89 -15.67 -59.93
CA LEU A 36 25.60 -15.99 -58.53
C LEU A 36 26.11 -14.89 -57.60
N LYS A 37 27.34 -14.41 -57.81
CA LYS A 37 27.93 -13.34 -57.00
C LYS A 37 27.11 -12.06 -57.05
N SER A 38 26.63 -11.64 -58.23
CA SER A 38 25.82 -10.42 -58.36
C SER A 38 24.43 -10.54 -57.72
N ARG A 39 23.90 -11.76 -57.56
CA ARG A 39 22.61 -12.02 -56.90
C ARG A 39 22.72 -12.16 -55.39
N VAL A 40 23.79 -12.81 -54.90
CA VAL A 40 24.04 -12.98 -53.47
C VAL A 40 24.46 -11.65 -52.84
N LEU A 41 25.36 -10.91 -53.49
CA LEU A 41 25.81 -9.61 -53.01
C LEU A 41 24.75 -8.53 -53.29
N GLY A 42 24.70 -7.52 -52.44
CA GLY A 42 23.70 -6.47 -52.52
C GLY A 42 23.87 -5.45 -51.41
N ARG A 43 22.88 -4.56 -51.27
CA ARG A 43 22.94 -3.49 -50.28
C ARG A 43 23.04 -4.06 -48.86
N GLN A 44 23.95 -3.52 -48.06
CA GLN A 44 24.08 -3.88 -46.65
C GLN A 44 22.78 -3.61 -45.88
N GLY A 45 22.36 -4.58 -45.05
CA GLY A 45 21.09 -4.59 -44.33
C GLY A 45 19.89 -5.04 -45.15
N SER A 46 20.03 -5.29 -46.46
CA SER A 46 18.98 -5.96 -47.25
C SER A 46 18.99 -7.47 -47.00
N PHE A 47 17.93 -8.16 -47.44
CA PHE A 47 17.80 -9.60 -47.28
C PHE A 47 17.86 -10.31 -48.64
N VAL A 48 18.39 -11.52 -48.65
CA VAL A 48 18.40 -12.44 -49.79
C VAL A 48 17.71 -13.73 -49.39
N ASN A 49 16.80 -14.20 -50.24
CA ASN A 49 16.16 -15.49 -50.08
C ASN A 49 16.86 -16.52 -50.95
N MET A 50 17.38 -17.59 -50.34
CA MET A 50 18.15 -18.62 -51.05
C MET A 50 17.52 -19.99 -50.81
N THR A 51 17.30 -20.72 -51.89
CA THR A 51 16.84 -22.12 -51.85
C THR A 51 18.05 -23.03 -52.03
N PHE A 52 18.26 -23.94 -51.09
CA PHE A 52 19.36 -24.90 -51.10
C PHE A 52 18.86 -26.34 -51.27
N ARG A 53 19.72 -27.19 -51.83
CA ARG A 53 19.58 -28.64 -51.89
C ARG A 53 20.72 -29.29 -51.13
N ARG A 54 20.39 -30.20 -50.23
CA ARG A 54 21.33 -31.02 -49.46
C ARG A 54 21.08 -32.49 -49.73
N LEU A 55 22.13 -33.24 -50.03
CA LEU A 55 22.06 -34.70 -50.03
C LEU A 55 22.21 -35.21 -48.60
N THR A 56 21.23 -35.96 -48.13
CA THR A 56 21.24 -36.59 -46.80
C THR A 56 21.11 -38.11 -46.96
N ASP A 57 21.36 -38.86 -45.89
CA ASP A 57 21.16 -40.32 -45.87
C ASP A 57 19.70 -40.72 -46.17
N ARG A 58 18.76 -39.79 -45.99
CA ARG A 58 17.32 -39.97 -46.26
C ARG A 58 16.91 -39.50 -47.67
N GLY A 59 17.86 -39.07 -48.49
CA GLY A 59 17.64 -38.53 -49.82
C GLY A 59 17.86 -37.02 -49.92
N LEU A 60 17.34 -36.45 -51.00
CA LEU A 60 17.47 -35.02 -51.31
C LEU A 60 16.53 -34.20 -50.43
N PHE A 61 17.10 -33.24 -49.70
CA PHE A 61 16.39 -32.29 -48.87
C PHE A 61 16.51 -30.88 -49.47
N VAL A 62 15.38 -30.20 -49.67
CA VAL A 62 15.33 -28.83 -50.21
C VAL A 62 14.75 -27.90 -49.15
N PHE A 63 15.41 -26.77 -48.92
CA PHE A 63 15.00 -25.81 -47.90
C PHE A 63 15.33 -24.38 -48.33
N GLU A 64 14.67 -23.41 -47.72
CA GLU A 64 14.83 -21.98 -48.00
C GLU A 64 15.34 -21.25 -46.77
N VAL A 65 16.22 -20.28 -47.00
CA VAL A 65 16.82 -19.46 -45.93
C VAL A 65 16.83 -18.00 -46.37
N GLU A 66 16.33 -17.13 -45.50
CA GLU A 66 16.48 -15.68 -45.62
C GLU A 66 17.74 -15.24 -44.88
N LEU A 67 18.65 -14.56 -45.57
CA LEU A 67 19.92 -14.08 -45.01
C LEU A 67 20.04 -12.57 -45.14
N MET A 68 20.59 -11.92 -44.11
CA MET A 68 20.93 -10.50 -44.18
C MET A 68 22.24 -10.31 -44.95
N ARG A 69 22.24 -9.46 -45.98
CA ARG A 69 23.44 -9.04 -46.70
C ARG A 69 24.20 -8.01 -45.88
N GLY A 70 25.51 -8.15 -45.76
CA GLY A 70 26.36 -7.17 -45.08
C GLY A 70 27.70 -7.73 -44.64
N ALA A 71 28.59 -6.83 -44.24
CA ALA A 71 29.83 -7.20 -43.58
C ALA A 71 29.55 -7.83 -42.20
N ALA A 72 30.47 -8.64 -41.73
CA ALA A 72 30.40 -9.34 -40.46
C ALA A 72 30.12 -8.40 -39.27
N GLU A 73 30.85 -7.29 -39.24
CA GLU A 73 30.79 -6.26 -38.20
C GLU A 73 29.41 -5.62 -38.18
N PHE A 74 28.81 -5.39 -39.36
CA PHE A 74 27.48 -4.82 -39.45
C PHE A 74 26.40 -5.75 -38.91
N ILE A 75 26.47 -7.03 -39.27
CA ILE A 75 25.50 -8.04 -38.80
C ILE A 75 25.56 -8.15 -37.27
N GLU A 76 26.78 -8.10 -36.70
CA GLU A 76 26.98 -8.10 -35.26
C GLU A 76 26.37 -6.86 -34.58
N ILE A 77 26.66 -5.67 -35.10
CA ILE A 77 26.08 -4.41 -34.58
C ILE A 77 24.55 -4.48 -34.62
N VAL A 78 23.96 -4.92 -35.72
CA VAL A 78 22.49 -5.04 -35.83
C VAL A 78 21.94 -6.04 -34.80
N SER A 79 22.62 -7.16 -34.59
CA SER A 79 22.23 -8.15 -33.57
C SER A 79 22.29 -7.56 -32.16
N GLN A 80 23.37 -6.85 -31.82
CA GLN A 80 23.53 -6.20 -30.53
C GLN A 80 22.49 -5.09 -30.32
N CYS A 81 22.23 -4.24 -31.33
CA CYS A 81 21.20 -3.21 -31.27
C CYS A 81 19.80 -3.81 -31.03
N LYS A 82 19.47 -4.96 -31.65
CA LYS A 82 18.21 -5.67 -31.40
C LYS A 82 18.10 -6.16 -29.95
N LEU A 83 19.18 -6.72 -29.41
CA LEU A 83 19.24 -7.18 -28.01
C LEU A 83 19.09 -6.00 -27.05
N MET A 84 19.88 -4.94 -27.22
CA MET A 84 19.80 -3.72 -26.41
C MET A 84 18.40 -3.09 -26.49
N THR A 85 17.77 -3.06 -27.66
CA THR A 85 16.40 -2.55 -27.79
C THR A 85 15.41 -3.38 -26.99
N LYS A 86 15.56 -4.71 -26.97
CA LYS A 86 14.73 -5.62 -26.17
C LYS A 86 14.94 -5.38 -24.67
N GLU A 87 16.18 -5.20 -24.23
CA GLU A 87 16.50 -4.90 -22.83
C GLU A 87 15.99 -3.52 -22.41
N ASN A 88 16.20 -2.49 -23.22
CA ASN A 88 15.65 -1.15 -22.98
C ASN A 88 14.12 -1.17 -22.85
N LYS A 89 13.41 -1.94 -23.69
CA LYS A 89 11.96 -2.12 -23.54
C LYS A 89 11.58 -2.71 -22.19
N LYS A 90 12.35 -3.70 -21.69
CA LYS A 90 12.11 -4.30 -20.37
C LYS A 90 12.38 -3.29 -19.24
N LEU A 91 13.50 -2.58 -19.31
CA LEU A 91 13.87 -1.58 -18.30
C LEU A 91 12.84 -0.45 -18.25
N VAL A 92 12.37 0.04 -19.39
CA VAL A 92 11.31 1.06 -19.45
C VAL A 92 10.01 0.57 -18.83
N ALA A 93 9.64 -0.70 -19.03
CA ALA A 93 8.45 -1.28 -18.38
C ALA A 93 8.62 -1.35 -16.85
N GLN A 94 9.78 -1.81 -16.37
CA GLN A 94 10.08 -1.89 -14.95
C GLN A 94 10.09 -0.51 -14.27
N ILE A 95 10.66 0.52 -14.93
CA ILE A 95 10.65 1.89 -14.41
C ILE A 95 9.21 2.37 -14.21
N ARG A 96 8.32 2.14 -15.19
CA ARG A 96 6.90 2.54 -15.08
C ARG A 96 6.17 1.83 -13.94
N GLU A 97 6.46 0.55 -13.72
CA GLU A 97 5.87 -0.21 -12.60
C GLU A 97 6.34 0.35 -11.24
N LEU A 98 7.64 0.66 -11.12
CA LEU A 98 8.22 1.25 -9.92
C LEU A 98 7.66 2.66 -9.65
N GLU A 99 7.55 3.50 -10.67
CA GLU A 99 6.94 4.84 -10.56
C GLU A 99 5.49 4.76 -10.08
N THR A 100 4.70 3.84 -10.64
CA THR A 100 3.30 3.63 -10.21
C THR A 100 3.21 3.17 -8.76
N THR A 101 4.12 2.27 -8.35
CA THR A 101 4.16 1.75 -6.98
C THR A 101 4.57 2.84 -5.98
N ALA A 102 5.57 3.65 -6.33
CA ALA A 102 6.04 4.77 -5.52
C ALA A 102 4.93 5.82 -5.33
N GLU A 103 4.19 6.12 -6.40
CA GLU A 103 3.08 7.06 -6.34
C GLU A 103 1.95 6.56 -5.42
N SER A 104 1.58 5.28 -5.52
CA SER A 104 0.60 4.68 -4.61
C SER A 104 1.08 4.72 -3.15
N HIS A 105 2.36 4.45 -2.88
CA HIS A 105 2.92 4.58 -1.52
C HIS A 105 2.86 6.02 -1.01
N ARG A 106 3.13 7.01 -1.88
CA ARG A 106 3.05 8.44 -1.55
C ARG A 106 1.62 8.84 -1.16
N GLU A 107 0.62 8.39 -1.91
CA GLU A 107 -0.80 8.64 -1.60
C GLU A 107 -1.23 7.99 -0.27
N ASN A 108 -0.81 6.75 -0.03
CA ASN A 108 -1.07 6.05 1.23
C ASN A 108 -0.44 6.78 2.42
N MET A 109 0.81 7.23 2.27
CA MET A 109 1.53 7.99 3.30
C MET A 109 0.84 9.34 3.60
N MET A 110 0.39 10.05 2.56
CA MET A 110 -0.37 11.29 2.75
C MET A 110 -1.71 11.07 3.46
N THR A 111 -2.38 9.94 3.20
CA THR A 111 -3.61 9.57 3.90
C THR A 111 -3.33 9.28 5.38
N MET A 112 -2.28 8.50 5.66
CA MET A 112 -1.85 8.20 7.02
C MET A 112 -1.48 9.46 7.82
N LEU A 113 -0.78 10.42 7.20
CA LEU A 113 -0.45 11.70 7.84
C LEU A 113 -1.71 12.51 8.21
N LYS A 114 -2.73 12.53 7.35
CA LYS A 114 -4.00 13.19 7.66
C LYS A 114 -4.72 12.52 8.82
N ASP A 115 -4.68 11.20 8.90
CA ASP A 115 -5.33 10.47 9.99
C ASP A 115 -4.58 10.63 11.32
N LEU A 116 -3.23 10.71 11.29
CA LEU A 116 -2.41 11.08 12.45
C LEU A 116 -2.79 12.47 12.98
N GLN A 117 -2.93 13.46 12.09
CA GLN A 117 -3.34 14.81 12.50
C GLN A 117 -4.73 14.81 13.16
N LYS A 118 -5.70 14.08 12.60
CA LYS A 118 -7.03 13.94 13.23
C LYS A 118 -6.94 13.25 14.59
N PHE A 119 -6.07 12.27 14.75
CA PHE A 119 -5.88 11.56 16.01
C PHE A 119 -5.30 12.50 17.09
N GLU A 120 -4.36 13.36 16.73
CA GLU A 120 -3.83 14.40 17.62
C GLU A 120 -4.92 15.38 18.05
N GLU A 121 -5.77 15.83 17.12
CA GLU A 121 -6.92 16.71 17.42
C GLU A 121 -7.91 16.05 18.39
N ILE A 122 -8.28 14.79 18.13
CA ILE A 122 -9.17 14.01 19.00
C ILE A 122 -8.55 13.84 20.39
N THR A 123 -7.26 13.57 20.46
CA THR A 123 -6.54 13.40 21.75
C THR A 123 -6.56 14.70 22.55
N ALA A 124 -6.32 15.85 21.91
CA ALA A 124 -6.38 17.16 22.57
C ALA A 124 -7.79 17.49 23.06
N GLN A 125 -8.83 17.18 22.28
CA GLN A 125 -10.22 17.34 22.68
C GLN A 125 -10.55 16.46 23.90
N TYR A 126 -10.13 15.20 23.88
CA TYR A 126 -10.35 14.26 24.98
C TYR A 126 -9.72 14.76 26.29
N GLN A 127 -8.47 15.22 26.25
CA GLN A 127 -7.80 15.78 27.43
C GLN A 127 -8.50 17.04 27.99
N THR A 128 -9.13 17.84 27.11
CA THR A 128 -9.89 19.03 27.53
C THR A 128 -11.20 18.64 28.20
N LEU A 129 -11.91 17.66 27.63
CA LEU A 129 -13.13 17.11 28.22
C LEU A 129 -12.86 16.45 29.57
N GLN A 130 -11.76 15.70 29.68
CA GLN A 130 -11.37 15.05 30.93
C GLN A 130 -11.10 16.08 32.04
N ARG A 131 -10.31 17.12 31.77
CA ARG A 131 -10.06 18.22 32.73
C ARG A 131 -11.35 18.91 33.17
N ARG A 132 -12.29 19.12 32.24
CA ARG A 132 -13.60 19.70 32.57
C ARG A 132 -14.42 18.78 33.47
N ALA A 133 -14.48 17.49 33.15
CA ALA A 133 -15.20 16.51 33.95
C ALA A 133 -14.59 16.36 35.36
N GLU A 134 -13.27 16.40 35.49
CA GLU A 134 -12.57 16.41 36.78
C GLU A 134 -12.93 17.65 37.60
N GLY A 135 -12.92 18.84 36.99
CA GLY A 135 -13.32 20.09 37.67
C GLY A 135 -14.80 20.11 38.08
N GLU A 136 -15.70 19.58 37.25
CA GLU A 136 -17.12 19.43 37.60
C GLU A 136 -17.31 18.43 38.76
N ASN A 137 -16.55 17.33 38.78
CA ASN A 137 -16.57 16.36 39.87
C ASN A 137 -16.06 16.95 41.19
N GLU A 138 -14.99 17.74 41.18
CA GLU A 138 -14.50 18.43 42.38
C GLU A 138 -15.53 19.41 42.94
N ARG A 139 -16.20 20.17 42.07
CA ARG A 139 -17.28 21.08 42.44
C ARG A 139 -18.44 20.33 43.07
N LEU A 140 -18.93 19.26 42.42
CA LEU A 140 -20.02 18.43 42.94
C LEU A 140 -19.63 17.76 44.26
N SER A 141 -18.39 17.28 44.39
CA SER A 141 -17.87 16.68 45.63
C SER A 141 -17.91 17.69 46.79
N THR A 142 -17.50 18.94 46.54
CA THR A 142 -17.55 20.02 47.53
C THR A 142 -18.99 20.36 47.92
N GLU A 143 -19.90 20.45 46.95
CA GLU A 143 -21.33 20.73 47.18
C GLU A 143 -21.98 19.60 48.00
N VAL A 144 -21.69 18.34 47.66
CA VAL A 144 -22.15 17.19 48.45
C VAL A 144 -21.61 17.23 49.88
N ALA A 145 -20.35 17.62 50.10
CA ALA A 145 -19.78 17.76 51.43
C ALA A 145 -20.46 18.88 52.24
N GLN A 146 -20.74 20.02 51.61
CA GLN A 146 -21.46 21.13 52.23
C GLN A 146 -22.89 20.74 52.61
N LEU A 147 -23.62 20.08 51.70
CA LEU A 147 -24.97 19.59 51.96
C LEU A 147 -25.00 18.56 53.09
N ARG A 148 -24.03 17.63 53.13
CA ARG A 148 -23.90 16.65 54.23
C ARG A 148 -23.70 17.35 55.57
N LYS A 149 -22.85 18.39 55.63
CA LYS A 149 -22.63 19.17 56.86
C LYS A 149 -23.92 19.88 57.29
N LEU A 150 -24.61 20.55 56.37
CA LEU A 150 -25.85 21.26 56.65
C LEU A 150 -26.97 20.32 57.15
N VAL A 151 -27.05 19.11 56.59
CA VAL A 151 -27.97 18.06 57.08
C VAL A 151 -27.60 17.60 58.49
N SER A 152 -26.31 17.46 58.81
CA SER A 152 -25.84 17.12 60.16
C SER A 152 -26.23 18.21 61.17
N ASP A 153 -25.90 19.47 60.86
CA ASP A 153 -26.19 20.62 61.71
C ASP A 153 -27.71 20.79 61.94
N ASN A 154 -28.53 20.51 60.93
CA ASN A 154 -30.00 20.51 61.07
C ASN A 154 -30.52 19.35 61.93
N ARG A 155 -29.93 18.15 61.82
CA ARG A 155 -30.29 17.01 62.69
C ARG A 155 -29.94 17.29 64.15
N GLU A 156 -28.77 17.88 64.40
CA GLU A 156 -28.36 18.24 65.76
C GLU A 156 -29.25 19.32 66.37
N ARG A 157 -29.56 20.38 65.60
CA ARG A 157 -30.52 21.43 66.03
C ARG A 157 -31.90 20.86 66.32
N GLY A 158 -32.46 20.06 65.40
CA GLY A 158 -33.76 19.41 65.61
C GLY A 158 -33.76 18.50 66.84
N GLY A 159 -32.66 17.78 67.11
CA GLY A 159 -32.52 16.97 68.31
C GLY A 159 -32.43 17.79 69.61
N GLN A 160 -31.81 18.97 69.58
CA GLN A 160 -31.77 19.89 70.72
C GLN A 160 -33.14 20.52 70.98
N GLU A 161 -33.83 20.95 69.92
CA GLU A 161 -35.19 21.49 70.00
C GLU A 161 -36.16 20.46 70.59
N LEU A 162 -36.07 19.19 70.15
CA LEU A 162 -36.85 18.08 70.71
C LEU A 162 -36.60 17.91 72.22
N LYS A 163 -35.34 17.88 72.65
CA LYS A 163 -35.01 17.78 74.09
C LYS A 163 -35.54 18.97 74.88
N GLN A 164 -35.43 20.19 74.35
CA GLN A 164 -35.97 21.38 75.00
C GLN A 164 -37.50 21.31 75.14
N THR A 165 -38.20 20.82 74.10
CA THR A 165 -39.65 20.61 74.17
C THR A 165 -40.04 19.54 75.18
N GLU A 166 -39.30 18.42 75.23
CA GLU A 166 -39.50 17.36 76.23
C GLU A 166 -39.27 17.88 77.66
N GLU A 167 -38.21 18.64 77.90
CA GLU A 167 -37.93 19.25 79.22
C GLU A 167 -39.02 20.24 79.65
N LEU A 168 -39.51 21.07 78.72
CA LEU A 168 -40.62 22.00 78.97
C LEU A 168 -41.91 21.24 79.31
N GLU A 169 -42.21 20.16 78.60
CA GLU A 169 -43.39 19.34 78.83
C GLU A 169 -43.34 18.68 80.23
N VAL A 170 -42.18 18.14 80.62
CA VAL A 170 -41.97 17.60 81.98
C VAL A 170 -42.14 18.67 83.06
N ARG A 171 -41.63 19.89 82.84
CA ARG A 171 -41.80 21.01 83.78
C ARG A 171 -43.26 21.41 83.92
N LEU A 172 -43.98 21.53 82.80
CA LEU A 172 -45.40 21.86 82.79
C LEU A 172 -46.22 20.78 83.50
N GLN A 173 -45.91 19.51 83.27
CA GLN A 173 -46.59 18.40 83.95
C GLN A 173 -46.33 18.42 85.46
N THR A 174 -45.08 18.65 85.87
CA THR A 174 -44.73 18.82 87.29
C THR A 174 -45.51 19.97 87.94
N GLN A 175 -45.57 21.13 87.29
CA GLN A 175 -46.34 22.27 87.79
C GLN A 175 -47.84 21.98 87.88
N ARG A 176 -48.43 21.23 86.94
CA ARG A 176 -49.83 20.81 87.03
C ARG A 176 -50.07 19.94 88.26
N VAL A 177 -49.20 18.96 88.50
CA VAL A 177 -49.30 18.08 89.70
C VAL A 177 -49.15 18.89 91.00
N GLU A 178 -48.23 19.86 91.06
CA GLU A 178 -48.07 20.73 92.23
C GLU A 178 -49.28 21.64 92.47
N MET A 179 -49.88 22.17 91.41
CA MET A 179 -51.10 22.99 91.48
C MET A 179 -52.31 22.16 91.90
N GLU A 180 -52.46 20.94 91.36
CA GLU A 180 -53.50 19.99 91.77
C GLU A 180 -53.33 19.56 93.25
N GLY A 181 -52.08 19.37 93.71
CA GLY A 181 -51.77 19.11 95.11
C GLY A 181 -52.12 20.28 96.04
N ARG A 182 -51.80 21.52 95.64
CA ARG A 182 -52.18 22.74 96.40
C ARG A 182 -53.69 22.99 96.39
N GLU A 183 -54.39 22.70 95.29
CA GLU A 183 -55.85 22.77 95.26
C GLU A 183 -56.52 21.71 96.15
N ALA A 184 -55.89 20.54 96.32
CA ALA A 184 -56.35 19.52 97.26
C ALA A 184 -56.13 19.94 98.72
N GLU A 185 -55.03 20.61 99.05
CA GLU A 185 -54.75 21.15 100.39
C GLU A 185 -55.65 22.34 100.77
N LEU A 186 -56.11 23.14 99.80
CA LEU A 186 -57.03 24.26 100.03
C LEU A 186 -58.51 23.84 100.15
N LYS A 187 -58.85 22.58 99.81
CA LYS A 187 -60.22 22.04 99.85
C LYS A 187 -60.43 20.99 100.96
N GLY A 188 -59.41 20.67 101.75
CA GLY A 188 -59.48 19.80 102.94
C GLY A 188 -59.41 20.58 104.23
#